data_AF-A0A8W8KLX9-F1
#
_entry.id   AF-A0A8W8KLX9-F1
#
_cell.length_a   1.000
_cell.length_b   1.000
_cell.length_c   1.000
_cell.angle_alpha   90.00
_cell.angle_beta   90.00
_cell.angle_gamma   90.00
#
_symmetry.space_group_name_H-M   'P 1'
#
loop_
_entity.id
_entity.type
_entity.pdbx_description
1 polymer ?
#
loop_
_entity_poly.entity_id
_entity_poly.type
_entity_poly.pdbx_seq_one_letter_code
_entity_poly.pdbx_strand_id
1 'polypeptide(L)' 'PVSRQFFTQNLNNSLTFCGLDTKRYQSHSFRIGAATAAADLGASDIQIQNMGRWKSTAFKKYIRVPVLTL' A
#
# COMPACT_ATOMS: atom_id res chain seq x y z
N PRO A 1 -17.17 -11.49 -2.38
CA PRO A 1 -16.16 -10.61 -1.74
C PRO A 1 -15.20 -11.43 -0.88
N VAL A 2 -13.90 -11.13 -0.88
CA VAL A 2 -12.92 -11.80 0.00
C VAL A 2 -13.05 -11.23 1.41
N SER A 3 -13.13 -12.10 2.43
CA SER A 3 -13.21 -11.63 3.82
C SER A 3 -11.86 -11.08 4.28
N ARG A 4 -11.88 -10.09 5.19
CA ARG A 4 -10.66 -9.53 5.76
C ARG A 4 -9.81 -10.62 6.43
N GLN A 5 -10.46 -11.54 7.16
CA GLN A 5 -9.77 -12.64 7.84
C GLN A 5 -9.08 -13.57 6.84
N PHE A 6 -9.77 -13.95 5.75
CA PHE A 6 -9.18 -14.80 4.72
C PHE A 6 -7.97 -14.13 4.07
N PHE A 7 -8.07 -12.85 3.72
CA PHE A 7 -6.94 -12.11 3.16
C PHE A 7 -5.77 -12.03 4.15
N THR A 8 -6.02 -11.65 5.41
CA THR A 8 -4.99 -11.53 6.43
C THR A 8 -4.30 -12.88 6.69
N GLN A 9 -5.06 -13.98 6.74
CA GLN A 9 -4.49 -15.30 6.95
C GLN A 9 -3.56 -15.70 5.80
N ASN A 10 -3.99 -15.51 4.56
CA ASN A 10 -3.16 -15.81 3.39
C ASN A 10 -1.93 -14.90 3.33
N LEU A 11 -2.06 -13.62 3.65
CA LEU A 11 -0.92 -12.72 3.75
C LEU A 11 0.09 -13.21 4.80
N ASN A 12 -0.35 -13.59 5.99
CA ASN A 12 0.53 -14.10 7.05
C ASN A 12 1.23 -15.40 6.63
N ASN A 13 0.52 -16.29 5.94
CA ASN A 13 1.11 -17.52 5.41
C ASN A 13 2.23 -17.21 4.40
N SER A 14 1.98 -16.30 3.46
CA SER A 14 2.98 -15.90 2.46
C SER A 14 4.18 -15.19 3.10
N LEU A 15 3.96 -14.30 4.06
CA LEU A 15 5.04 -13.61 4.78
C LEU A 15 5.90 -14.59 5.57
N THR A 16 5.27 -15.55 6.27
CA THR A 16 5.96 -16.62 6.99
C THR A 16 6.80 -17.48 6.04
N PHE A 17 6.21 -17.86 4.90
CA PHE A 17 6.90 -18.62 3.85
C PHE A 17 8.15 -17.89 3.33
N CYS A 18 8.08 -16.57 3.18
CA CYS A 18 9.20 -15.73 2.77
C CYS A 18 10.19 -15.39 3.91
N GLY A 19 9.98 -15.87 5.14
CA GLY A 19 10.83 -15.53 6.30
C GLY A 19 10.69 -14.08 6.77
N LEU A 20 9.57 -13.42 6.48
CA LEU A 20 9.31 -12.02 6.86
C LEU A 20 8.50 -11.93 8.16
N ASP A 21 8.77 -10.89 8.96
CA ASP A 21 8.01 -10.61 10.19
C ASP A 21 6.57 -10.18 9.85
N THR A 22 5.62 -11.05 10.15
CA THR A 22 4.18 -10.84 9.92
C THR A 22 3.62 -9.63 10.66
N LYS A 23 4.26 -9.16 11.74
CA LYS A 23 3.79 -7.99 12.51
C LYS A 23 4.09 -6.66 11.80
N ARG A 24 5.04 -6.66 10.87
CA ARG A 24 5.46 -5.45 10.13
C ARG A 24 4.59 -5.14 8.92
N TYR A 25 3.84 -6.11 8.42
CA TYR A 25 3.07 -5.97 7.19
C TYR A 25 1.60 -6.26 7.41
N GLN A 26 0.75 -5.38 6.93
CA GLN A 26 -0.71 -5.53 6.97
C GLN A 26 -1.30 -5.09 5.63
N SER A 27 -2.58 -5.37 5.39
CA SER A 27 -3.30 -4.91 4.19
C SER A 27 -3.14 -3.40 3.97
N HIS A 28 -3.06 -2.62 5.05
CA HIS A 28 -2.83 -1.18 4.99
C HIS A 28 -1.47 -0.82 4.39
N SER A 29 -0.42 -1.59 4.69
CA SER A 29 0.93 -1.40 4.14
C SER A 29 0.92 -1.46 2.60
N PHE A 30 0.11 -2.34 2.01
CA PHE A 30 -0.04 -2.42 0.55
C PHE A 30 -0.66 -1.15 -0.04
N ARG A 31 -1.61 -0.51 0.65
CA ARG A 31 -2.19 0.77 0.17
C ARG A 31 -1.15 1.89 0.19
N ILE A 32 -0.31 1.93 1.23
CA ILE A 32 0.80 2.87 1.33
C ILE A 32 1.80 2.62 0.21
N GLY A 33 2.22 1.38 0.03
CA GLY A 33 3.16 0.98 -1.02
C GLY A 33 2.65 1.30 -2.42
N ALA A 34 1.38 0.96 -2.72
CA ALA A 34 0.79 1.23 -4.03
C ALA A 34 0.66 2.73 -4.33
N ALA A 35 0.21 3.53 -3.36
CA ALA A 35 0.14 4.98 -3.53
C ALA A 35 1.53 5.61 -3.73
N THR A 36 2.51 5.14 -2.94
CA THR A 36 3.90 5.60 -3.03
C THR A 36 4.53 5.24 -4.36
N ALA A 37 4.40 3.98 -4.80
CA ALA A 37 4.94 3.51 -6.07
C ALA A 37 4.29 4.23 -7.27
N ALA A 38 2.98 4.47 -7.23
CA ALA A 38 2.31 5.23 -8.28
C ALA A 38 2.84 6.68 -8.34
N ALA A 39 3.02 7.33 -7.19
CA ALA A 39 3.60 8.67 -7.14
C ALA A 39 5.06 8.71 -7.63
N ASP A 40 5.86 7.71 -7.25
CA ASP A 40 7.26 7.56 -7.69
C ASP A 40 7.37 7.37 -9.21
N LEU A 41 6.41 6.66 -9.81
CA LEU A 41 6.25 6.51 -11.26
C LEU A 41 5.64 7.73 -11.97
N GLY A 42 5.42 8.84 -11.26
CA GLY A 42 4.90 10.09 -11.83
C GLY A 42 3.39 10.10 -12.09
N ALA A 43 2.62 9.19 -11.50
CA ALA A 43 1.16 9.25 -11.61
C ALA A 43 0.61 10.52 -10.92
N SER A 44 -0.34 11.18 -11.58
CA SER A 44 -1.03 12.34 -11.01
C SER A 44 -1.88 11.95 -9.79
N ASP A 45 -2.16 12.95 -8.94
CA ASP A 45 -3.06 12.82 -7.80
C ASP A 45 -4.41 12.18 -8.16
N ILE A 46 -5.01 12.57 -9.29
CA ILE A 46 -6.30 12.04 -9.76
C ILE A 46 -6.18 10.56 -10.12
N GLN A 47 -5.09 10.17 -10.79
CA GLN A 47 -4.84 8.76 -11.14
C GLN A 47 -4.67 7.92 -9.86
N ILE A 48 -3.86 8.39 -8.90
CA ILE A 48 -3.64 7.67 -7.63
C ILE A 48 -4.96 7.55 -6.85
N GLN A 49 -5.71 8.65 -6.76
CA GLN A 49 -7.00 8.67 -6.10
C GLN A 49 -7.98 7.65 -6.70
N ASN A 50 -8.07 7.60 -8.03
CA ASN A 50 -8.92 6.66 -8.75
C ASN A 50 -8.46 5.21 -8.57
N MET A 51 -7.15 4.93 -8.68
CA MET A 51 -6.57 3.59 -8.53
C MET A 51 -6.91 2.95 -7.19
N GLY A 52 -6.76 3.69 -6.08
CA GLY A 52 -7.11 3.16 -4.75
C GLY A 52 -8.50 3.53 -4.27
N ARG A 53 -9.38 4.00 -5.17
CA ARG A 53 -10.81 4.29 -4.92
C ARG A 53 -11.02 5.21 -3.71
N TRP A 54 -10.17 6.21 -3.56
CA TRP A 54 -10.26 7.17 -2.47
C TRP A 54 -11.29 8.25 -2.78
N LYS A 55 -12.25 8.45 -1.87
CA LYS A 55 -13.24 9.54 -1.99
C LYS A 55 -12.68 10.92 -1.62
N SER A 56 -11.51 10.96 -0.99
CA SER A 56 -10.87 12.19 -0.51
C SER A 56 -9.36 12.15 -0.77
N THR A 57 -8.69 13.27 -0.49
CA THR A 57 -7.23 13.42 -0.59
C THR A 57 -6.45 12.70 0.51
N ALA A 58 -7.09 11.81 1.30
CA ALA A 58 -6.44 11.06 2.37
C ALA A 58 -5.26 10.20 1.88
N PHE A 59 -5.26 9.77 0.61
CA PHE A 59 -4.17 9.02 0.00
C PHE A 59 -2.83 9.79 0.01
N LYS A 60 -2.85 11.13 0.02
CA LYS A 60 -1.63 11.94 0.06
C LYS A 60 -0.78 11.65 1.30
N LYS A 61 -1.41 11.34 2.44
CA LYS A 61 -0.72 10.94 3.68
C LYS A 61 -0.03 9.58 3.59
N TYR A 62 -0.38 8.78 2.57
CA TYR A 62 0.16 7.44 2.37
C TYR A 62 1.35 7.45 1.41
N ILE A 63 1.53 8.52 0.63
CA ILE A 63 2.65 8.66 -0.29
C ILE A 63 3.91 8.97 0.52
N ARG A 64 4.92 8.11 0.39
CA ARG A 64 6.23 8.22 1.06
C ARG A 64 7.36 8.17 0.04
N VAL A 65 7.42 9.17 -0.85
CA VAL A 65 8.51 9.28 -1.83
C VAL A 65 9.75 9.81 -1.10
N PRO A 66 10.92 9.16 -1.18
CA PRO A 66 12.15 9.70 -0.64
C PRO A 66 12.45 11.03 -1.32
N VAL A 67 12.58 12.11 -0.55
CA VAL A 67 13.13 13.36 -1.09
C VAL A 67 14.62 13.09 -1.31
N LEU A 68 15.05 12.98 -2.57
CA LEU A 68 16.47 13.03 -2.89
C LEU A 68 16.97 14.40 -2.43
N THR A 69 17.64 14.43 -1.28
CA THR A 69 18.37 15.61 -0.84
C THR A 69 19.68 15.55 -1.59
N LEU A 70 19.83 16.40 -2.62
CA LEU A 70 21.09 16.60 -3.34
C LEU A 70 22.07 17.38 -2.46
#